data_AF-A0A140GWT8-F1
#
_entry.id   AF-A0A140GWT8-F1
#
_cell.length_a   1.000
_cell.length_b   1.000
_cell.length_c   1.000
_cell.angle_alpha   90.00
_cell.angle_beta   90.00
_cell.angle_gamma   90.00
#
_symmetry.space_group_name_H-M   'P 1'
#
loop_
_entity.id
_entity.type
_entity.pdbx_description
1 polymer ?
#
loop_
_entity_poly.entity_id
_entity_poly.type
_entity_poly.pdbx_seq_one_letter_code
_entity_poly.pdbx_strand_id
1 'polypeptide(L)'
;MFEDPSEKCRTLIEPPLQGESYLFQTLQCADWLCGLIGRLTTFTVAPDEFEDWQLFDMYFAARIADVALPGSGLEQKKWVKLSERLPQLSANDC
;
A
#
# COMPACT_ATOMS: atom_id res chain seq x y z
N MET A 1 -20.67 -14.70 -13.38
CA MET A 1 -20.88 -13.89 -12.16
C MET A 1 -19.69 -12.96 -12.10
N PHE A 2 -19.88 -11.70 -12.49
CA PHE A 2 -18.80 -10.71 -12.46
C PHE A 2 -19.03 -9.88 -11.20
N GLU A 3 -18.09 -9.96 -10.26
CA GLU A 3 -18.14 -9.22 -9.01
C GLU A 3 -18.09 -7.71 -9.29
N ASP A 4 -18.76 -6.94 -8.43
CA ASP A 4 -18.74 -5.47 -8.48
C ASP A 4 -17.27 -5.00 -8.44
N PRO A 5 -16.84 -4.07 -9.30
CA PRO A 5 -15.48 -3.54 -9.29
C PRO A 5 -15.02 -3.00 -7.92
N SER A 6 -15.95 -2.59 -7.05
CA SER A 6 -15.69 -2.17 -5.67
C SER A 6 -15.35 -3.32 -4.71
N GLU A 7 -15.58 -4.57 -5.12
CA GLU A 7 -15.19 -5.79 -4.40
C GLU A 7 -13.78 -6.28 -4.79
N LYS A 8 -13.13 -5.67 -5.80
CA LYS A 8 -11.76 -6.01 -6.19
C LYS A 8 -10.83 -5.84 -4.99
N CYS A 9 -10.03 -6.88 -4.72
CA CYS A 9 -9.12 -7.02 -3.58
C CYS A 9 -9.74 -7.45 -2.24
N ARG A 10 -11.04 -7.81 -2.17
CA ARG A 10 -11.63 -8.38 -0.93
C ARG A 10 -11.31 -9.86 -0.70
N THR A 11 -10.97 -10.59 -1.76
CA THR A 11 -10.73 -12.03 -1.71
C THR A 11 -9.24 -12.33 -1.75
N LEU A 12 -8.81 -13.28 -0.92
CA LEU A 12 -7.43 -13.77 -0.97
C LEU A 12 -7.21 -14.51 -2.30
N ILE A 13 -6.08 -14.26 -2.96
CA ILE A 13 -5.69 -14.98 -4.18
C ILE A 13 -5.48 -16.47 -3.87
N GLU A 14 -5.00 -16.78 -2.67
CA GLU A 14 -4.77 -18.13 -2.16
C GLU A 14 -5.03 -18.20 -0.64
N PRO A 15 -5.39 -19.37 -0.09
CA PRO A 15 -5.48 -19.52 1.35
C PRO A 15 -4.09 -19.34 2.00
N PRO A 16 -4.03 -18.85 3.26
CA PRO A 16 -2.77 -18.78 3.98
C PRO A 16 -2.10 -20.16 4.03
N LEU A 17 -0.86 -20.22 3.55
CA LEU A 17 -0.09 -21.45 3.47
C LEU A 17 1.33 -21.21 3.99
N GLN A 18 1.94 -22.28 4.48
CA GLN A 18 3.37 -22.32 4.77
C GLN A 18 4.01 -23.21 3.71
N GLY A 19 4.95 -22.65 2.97
CA GLY A 19 5.66 -23.34 1.90
C GLY A 19 6.98 -22.66 1.60
N GLU A 20 7.79 -23.32 0.79
CA GLU A 20 9.04 -22.74 0.33
C GLU A 20 8.78 -21.93 -0.94
N SER A 21 9.19 -20.67 -0.97
CA SER A 21 8.85 -19.76 -2.07
C SER A 21 9.28 -20.30 -3.43
N TYR A 22 10.45 -20.96 -3.54
CA TYR A 22 10.91 -21.52 -4.82
C TYR A 22 9.95 -22.56 -5.46
N LEU A 23 9.01 -23.12 -4.68
CA LEU A 23 8.01 -24.07 -5.13
C LEU A 23 6.68 -23.42 -5.54
N PHE A 24 6.39 -22.21 -5.05
CA PHE A 24 5.07 -21.57 -5.19
C PHE A 24 5.21 -20.15 -5.73
N GLN A 25 4.75 -19.92 -6.96
CA GLN A 25 4.88 -18.62 -7.65
C GLN A 25 4.14 -17.49 -6.93
N THR A 26 2.98 -17.79 -6.35
CA THR A 26 2.19 -16.84 -5.55
C THR A 26 2.93 -16.40 -4.30
N LEU A 27 3.60 -17.34 -3.61
CA LEU A 27 4.46 -17.03 -2.46
C LEU A 27 5.69 -16.21 -2.86
N GLN A 28 6.36 -16.53 -3.97
CA GLN A 28 7.45 -15.69 -4.51
C GLN A 28 6.99 -14.27 -4.81
N CYS A 29 5.80 -14.14 -5.43
CA CYS A 29 5.21 -12.86 -5.74
C CYS A 29 4.96 -12.05 -4.44
N ALA A 30 4.42 -12.69 -3.40
CA ALA A 30 4.23 -12.06 -2.10
C ALA A 30 5.57 -11.61 -1.49
N ASP A 31 6.61 -12.43 -1.53
CA ASP A 31 7.94 -12.07 -1.02
C ASP A 31 8.53 -10.86 -1.76
N TRP A 32 8.38 -10.82 -3.08
CA TRP A 32 8.86 -9.71 -3.91
C TRP A 32 8.13 -8.41 -3.59
N LEU A 33 6.80 -8.45 -3.43
CA LEU A 33 6.00 -7.30 -3.04
C LEU A 33 6.37 -6.82 -1.63
N CYS A 34 6.50 -7.74 -0.67
CA CYS A 34 6.94 -7.42 0.68
C CYS A 34 8.33 -6.79 0.71
N GLY A 35 9.27 -7.31 -0.09
CA GLY A 35 10.62 -6.75 -0.21
C GLY A 35 10.62 -5.34 -0.81
N LEU A 36 9.80 -5.09 -1.83
CA LEU A 36 9.68 -3.77 -2.46
C LEU A 36 9.03 -2.74 -1.52
N ILE A 37 7.88 -3.09 -0.93
CA ILE A 37 7.15 -2.22 0.01
C ILE A 37 8.01 -1.93 1.24
N GLY A 38 8.74 -2.92 1.75
CA GLY A 38 9.68 -2.75 2.86
C GLY A 38 10.74 -1.70 2.55
N ARG A 39 11.41 -1.79 1.38
CA ARG A 39 12.42 -0.80 0.98
C ARG A 39 11.85 0.60 0.84
N LEU A 40 10.70 0.75 0.18
CA LEU A 40 10.03 2.04 0.03
C LEU A 40 9.67 2.66 1.39
N THR A 41 9.13 1.84 2.30
CA THR A 41 8.74 2.29 3.64
C THR A 41 9.95 2.67 4.47
N THR A 42 11.01 1.85 4.46
CA THR A 42 12.26 2.14 5.17
C THR A 42 12.91 3.43 4.65
N PHE A 43 13.01 3.60 3.32
CA PHE A 43 13.55 4.82 2.74
C PHE A 43 12.73 6.06 3.13
N THR A 44 11.40 5.93 3.21
CA THR A 44 10.51 7.01 3.64
C THR A 44 10.79 7.44 5.09
N VAL A 45 11.16 6.52 5.99
CA VAL A 45 11.39 6.83 7.41
C VAL A 45 12.83 7.18 7.74
N ALA A 46 13.80 6.69 6.97
CA ALA A 46 15.24 6.87 7.22
C ALA A 46 16.01 7.09 5.89
N PRO A 47 15.74 8.17 5.15
CA PRO A 47 16.33 8.39 3.83
C PRO A 47 17.87 8.53 3.88
N ASP A 48 18.41 9.14 4.95
CA ASP A 48 19.85 9.38 5.10
C ASP A 48 20.63 8.09 5.36
N GLU A 49 20.01 7.07 5.96
CA GLU A 49 20.63 5.76 6.20
C GLU A 49 20.54 4.83 4.98
N PHE A 50 19.61 5.12 4.06
CA PHE A 50 19.28 4.27 2.92
C PHE A 50 19.28 5.04 1.60
N GLU A 51 20.24 5.95 1.39
CA GLU A 51 20.31 6.82 0.19
C GLU A 51 20.28 6.01 -1.12
N ASP A 52 20.98 4.87 -1.16
CA ASP A 52 21.00 3.95 -2.32
C ASP A 52 19.61 3.43 -2.70
N TRP A 53 18.63 3.51 -1.80
CA TRP A 53 17.27 3.03 -2.03
C TRP A 53 16.38 4.08 -2.70
N GLN A 54 16.88 5.29 -2.97
CA GLN A 54 16.19 6.32 -3.74
C GLN A 54 15.71 5.81 -5.10
N LEU A 55 16.45 4.87 -5.73
CA LEU A 55 16.03 4.27 -6.99
C LEU A 55 14.68 3.55 -6.88
N PHE A 56 14.38 2.95 -5.72
CA PHE A 56 13.10 2.27 -5.53
C PHE A 56 11.97 3.29 -5.46
N ASP A 57 12.18 4.39 -4.74
CA ASP A 57 11.22 5.49 -4.67
C ASP A 57 10.95 6.07 -6.06
N MET A 58 12.01 6.43 -6.79
CA MET A 58 11.94 7.03 -8.12
C MET A 58 11.13 6.19 -9.12
N TYR A 59 11.31 4.87 -9.13
CA TYR A 59 10.72 4.00 -10.16
C TYR A 59 9.43 3.32 -9.74
N PHE A 60 9.19 3.12 -8.44
CA PHE A 60 8.11 2.25 -7.97
C PHE A 60 7.12 2.93 -7.03
N ALA A 61 7.47 4.02 -6.34
CA ALA A 61 6.58 4.62 -5.34
C ALA A 61 5.21 5.00 -5.90
N ALA A 62 5.17 5.69 -7.04
CA ALA A 62 3.91 6.11 -7.67
C ALA A 62 3.01 4.91 -8.02
N ARG A 63 3.59 3.88 -8.65
CA ARG A 63 2.84 2.68 -9.05
C ARG A 63 2.31 1.91 -7.84
N ILE A 64 3.10 1.80 -6.78
CA ILE A 64 2.69 1.14 -5.53
C ILE A 64 1.59 1.93 -4.85
N ALA A 65 1.69 3.26 -4.78
CA ALA A 65 0.65 4.11 -4.21
C ALA A 65 -0.71 3.95 -4.93
N ASP A 66 -0.69 3.90 -6.27
CA ASP A 66 -1.89 3.73 -7.09
C ASP A 66 -2.62 2.40 -6.86
N VAL A 67 -1.91 1.33 -6.49
CA VAL A 67 -2.50 0.00 -6.30
C VAL A 67 -2.75 -0.35 -4.83
N ALA A 68 -1.94 0.18 -3.91
CA ALA A 68 -2.06 -0.11 -2.48
C ALA A 68 -3.24 0.62 -1.82
N LEU A 69 -3.57 1.84 -2.26
CA LEU A 69 -4.65 2.63 -1.67
C LEU A 69 -6.04 2.08 -2.05
N PRO A 70 -6.35 1.80 -3.34
CA PRO A 70 -7.67 1.31 -3.71
C PRO A 70 -7.97 -0.09 -3.15
N GLY A 71 -6.96 -0.97 -3.05
CA GLY A 71 -7.14 -2.36 -2.61
C GLY A 71 -7.13 -2.58 -1.08
N SER A 72 -6.70 -1.60 -0.28
CA SER A 72 -6.56 -1.76 1.18
C SER A 72 -7.80 -1.38 1.99
N GLY A 73 -8.83 -0.82 1.35
CA GLY A 73 -10.00 -0.26 2.04
C GLY A 73 -9.69 0.99 2.88
N LEU A 74 -8.46 1.53 2.81
CA LEU A 74 -8.03 2.71 3.56
C LEU A 74 -8.45 4.03 2.92
N GLU A 75 -8.84 4.03 1.63
CA GLU A 75 -9.36 5.24 0.98
C GLU A 75 -10.56 5.82 1.71
N GLN A 76 -11.50 4.97 2.16
CA GLN A 76 -12.68 5.43 2.91
C GLN A 76 -12.27 6.18 4.19
N LYS A 77 -11.20 5.73 4.87
CA LYS A 77 -10.67 6.42 6.05
C LYS A 77 -10.02 7.76 5.71
N LYS A 78 -9.37 7.91 4.55
CA LYS A 78 -8.77 9.18 4.12
C LYS A 78 -9.84 10.25 3.91
N TRP A 79 -10.96 9.90 3.27
CA TRP A 79 -12.09 10.81 3.07
C TRP A 79 -12.83 11.14 4.37
N VAL A 80 -13.04 10.15 5.25
CA VAL A 80 -13.64 10.39 6.59
C VAL A 80 -12.77 11.33 7.44
N LYS A 81 -11.45 11.10 7.49
CA LYS A 81 -10.51 11.98 8.22
C LYS A 81 -10.43 13.40 7.64
N LEU A 82 -10.54 13.55 6.32
CA LEU A 82 -10.57 14.86 5.66
C LEU A 82 -11.90 15.59 5.93
N SER A 83 -13.04 14.88 5.88
CA SER A 83 -14.35 15.44 6.21
C SER A 83 -14.50 15.81 7.68
N GLU A 84 -13.81 15.13 8.60
CA GLU A 84 -13.79 15.47 10.03
C GLU A 84 -12.88 16.66 10.35
N ARG A 85 -11.87 16.95 9.50
CA ARG A 85 -10.95 18.08 9.67
C ARG A 85 -11.46 19.38 9.04
N LEU A 86 -12.25 19.31 7.98
CA LEU A 86 -12.81 20.49 7.31
C LEU A 86 -13.66 21.41 8.23
N PRO A 87 -14.47 20.92 9.18
CA PRO A 87 -15.20 21.77 10.13
C PRO A 87 -14.29 22.45 11.17
N GLN A 88 -13.13 21.87 11.46
CA GLN A 88 -12.26 22.29 12.57
C GLN A 88 -11.33 23.44 12.17
N LEU A 89 -11.09 23.63 10.87
CA LEU A 89 -10.28 24.74 10.33
C LEU A 89 -11.08 26.04 10.23
N SER A 90 -12.41 25.99 10.14
CA SER A 90 -13.26 27.19 10.09
C SER A 90 -13.50 27.85 11.46
N ALA A 91 -13.22 27.15 12.56
CA ALA A 91 -13.55 27.61 13.91
C ALA A 91 -12.40 28.33 14.63
N ASN A 92 -11.18 28.26 14.11
CA ASN A 92 -9.97 28.85 14.74
C ASN A 92 -9.39 30.04 13.98
N ASP A 93 -10.07 30.54 12.95
CA ASP A 93 -9.68 31.74 12.17
C ASP A 93 -10.54 32.99 12.48
N CYS A 94 -11.09 33.09 13.70
CA CYS A 94 -11.71 34.31 14.24
C CYS A 94 -11.03 34.74 15.54
#